data_AF-A0A1Z2L2P7-F1
#
_entry.id   AF-A0A1Z2L2P7-F1
#
_cell.length_a   1.000
_cell.length_b   1.000
_cell.length_c   1.000
_cell.angle_alpha   90.00
_cell.angle_beta   90.00
_cell.angle_gamma   90.00
#
_symmetry.space_group_name_H-M   'P 1'
#
loop_
_entity.id
_entity.type
_entity.pdbx_description
1 polymer ?
#
loop_
_entity_poly.entity_id
_entity_poly.type
_entity_poly.pdbx_seq_one_letter_code
_entity_poly.pdbx_strand_id
1 'polypeptide(L)'
;MAGHPYNAEALTHGLAAVPGPDAPPAEGRQDAPWHQVRRLVRLRRYAQEVLDEHVASEAEPTLSVRLLGAGQALDRHRDAAEAAAAAATAARTPRIAPATAYALGILHADQRHEVEAARYAFGRIWQRPALPSA
;
A
#
# COMPACT_ATOMS: atom_id res chain seq x y z
N MET A 1 -14.41 -11.73 -19.80
CA MET A 1 -13.38 -12.70 -19.36
C MET A 1 -12.04 -11.98 -19.40
N ALA A 2 -11.19 -11.94 -18.38
CA ALA A 2 -11.16 -12.58 -17.07
C ALA A 2 -10.44 -11.62 -16.10
N GLY A 3 -11.15 -11.14 -15.07
CA GLY A 3 -10.51 -10.56 -13.90
C GLY A 3 -10.14 -11.69 -12.97
N HIS A 4 -8.99 -12.33 -13.20
CA HIS A 4 -8.56 -13.41 -12.32
C HIS A 4 -8.32 -12.85 -10.90
N PRO A 5 -8.80 -13.55 -9.87
CA PRO A 5 -9.04 -13.01 -8.55
C PRO A 5 -7.79 -13.21 -7.68
N TYR A 6 -6.69 -12.54 -8.03
CA TYR A 6 -5.45 -12.62 -7.24
C TYR A 6 -5.67 -12.17 -5.77
N ASN A 7 -6.72 -11.37 -5.53
CA ASN A 7 -7.10 -10.91 -4.20
C ASN A 7 -8.03 -11.88 -3.44
N ALA A 8 -8.70 -12.82 -4.14
CA ALA A 8 -9.62 -13.75 -3.48
C ALA A 8 -8.85 -14.83 -2.72
N GLU A 9 -7.82 -15.45 -3.32
CA GLU A 9 -7.02 -16.48 -2.62
C GLU A 9 -6.24 -15.90 -1.42
N ALA A 10 -5.74 -14.67 -1.54
CA ALA A 10 -5.13 -13.96 -0.42
C ALA A 10 -6.13 -13.67 0.71
N LEU A 11 -7.38 -13.34 0.36
CA LEU A 11 -8.48 -13.17 1.30
C LEU A 11 -8.88 -14.51 1.96
N THR A 12 -8.92 -15.61 1.20
CA THR A 12 -9.23 -16.95 1.73
C THR A 12 -8.14 -17.43 2.69
N HIS A 13 -6.86 -17.23 2.36
CA HIS A 13 -5.75 -17.51 3.29
C HIS A 13 -5.74 -16.58 4.50
N GLY A 14 -6.15 -15.33 4.32
CA GLY A 14 -6.35 -14.36 5.39
C GLY A 14 -7.49 -14.73 6.36
N LEU A 15 -8.52 -15.42 5.89
CA LEU A 15 -9.65 -15.87 6.72
C LEU A 15 -9.40 -17.25 7.37
N ALA A 16 -8.56 -18.09 6.78
CA ALA A 16 -8.26 -19.45 7.27
C ALA A 16 -7.37 -19.49 8.52
N ALA A 17 -6.59 -18.45 8.81
CA ALA A 17 -5.82 -18.38 10.05
C ALA A 17 -6.72 -17.85 11.17
N VAL A 18 -7.28 -18.78 11.97
CA VAL A 18 -8.01 -18.47 13.22
C VAL A 18 -7.13 -17.54 14.07
N PRO A 19 -7.57 -16.29 14.33
CA PRO A 19 -6.73 -15.33 15.03
C PRO A 19 -6.75 -15.65 16.54
N GLY A 20 -5.55 -15.71 17.13
CA GLY A 20 -5.39 -15.58 18.58
C GLY A 20 -5.73 -14.15 19.03
N PRO A 21 -5.99 -13.93 20.33
CA PRO A 21 -6.41 -12.63 20.88
C PRO A 21 -5.41 -11.48 20.63
N ASP A 22 -4.15 -11.81 20.31
CA ASP A 22 -3.07 -10.85 20.04
C ASP A 22 -2.74 -10.67 18.55
N ALA A 23 -3.51 -11.30 17.64
CA ALA A 23 -3.27 -11.15 16.21
C ALA A 23 -3.62 -9.72 15.74
N PRO A 24 -2.81 -9.10 14.87
CA PRO A 24 -3.18 -7.82 14.27
C PRO A 24 -4.54 -7.95 13.56
N PRO A 25 -5.37 -6.88 13.58
CA PRO A 25 -6.67 -6.90 12.91
C PRO A 25 -6.53 -7.37 11.46
N ALA A 26 -7.55 -8.05 10.94
CA ALA A 26 -7.52 -8.67 9.60
C ALA A 26 -7.09 -7.69 8.49
N GLU A 27 -7.34 -6.40 8.69
CA GLU A 27 -6.88 -5.27 7.88
C GLU A 27 -5.35 -5.18 7.77
N GLY A 28 -4.61 -5.30 8.88
CA GLY A 28 -3.15 -5.25 8.87
C GLY A 28 -2.51 -6.44 8.14
N ARG A 29 -3.22 -7.57 8.05
CA ARG A 29 -2.79 -8.73 7.24
C ARG A 29 -2.85 -8.43 5.75
N GLN A 30 -3.82 -7.63 5.31
CA GLN A 30 -3.96 -7.20 3.92
C GLN A 30 -2.91 -6.16 3.53
N ASP A 31 -2.33 -5.46 4.50
CA ASP A 31 -1.30 -4.42 4.28
C ASP A 31 0.11 -5.04 4.06
N ALA A 32 0.36 -6.25 4.58
CA ALA A 32 1.67 -6.94 4.49
C ALA A 32 2.20 -7.16 3.05
N PRO A 33 1.39 -7.62 2.07
CA PRO A 33 1.83 -7.73 0.68
C PRO A 33 2.26 -6.38 0.07
N TRP A 34 1.61 -5.28 0.45
CA TRP A 34 1.90 -3.94 -0.08
C TRP A 34 3.25 -3.40 0.42
N HIS A 35 3.65 -3.75 1.64
CA HIS A 35 5.00 -3.48 2.14
C HIS A 35 6.08 -4.19 1.31
N GLN A 36 5.81 -5.41 0.85
CA GLN A 36 6.72 -6.14 -0.03
C GLN A 36 6.79 -5.50 -1.43
N VAL A 37 5.66 -5.11 -2.01
CA VAL A 37 5.60 -4.39 -3.30
C VAL A 37 6.45 -3.12 -3.24
N ARG A 38 6.37 -2.35 -2.16
CA ARG A 38 7.19 -1.16 -1.94
C ARG A 38 8.69 -1.46 -1.92
N ARG A 39 9.10 -2.55 -1.27
CA ARG A 39 10.51 -2.98 -1.27
C ARG A 39 10.97 -3.30 -2.69
N LEU A 40 10.17 -4.02 -3.47
CA LEU A 40 10.48 -4.37 -4.86
C LEU A 40 10.57 -3.15 -5.77
N VAL A 41 9.65 -2.18 -5.64
CA VAL A 41 9.70 -0.93 -6.42
C VAL A 41 10.98 -0.14 -6.12
N ARG A 42 11.40 -0.07 -4.85
CA ARG A 42 12.67 0.57 -4.46
C ARG A 42 13.87 -0.16 -5.05
N LEU A 43 13.92 -1.48 -4.97
CA LEU A 43 14.99 -2.27 -5.58
C LEU A 43 15.06 -2.05 -7.10
N ARG A 44 13.90 -2.01 -7.78
CA ARG A 44 13.86 -1.74 -9.23
C ARG A 44 14.39 -0.36 -9.55
N ARG A 45 14.03 0.67 -8.78
CA ARG A 45 14.53 2.03 -8.94
C ARG A 45 16.04 2.08 -8.74
N TYR A 46 16.58 1.50 -7.67
CA TYR A 46 18.02 1.49 -7.43
C TYR A 46 18.79 0.74 -8.53
N ALA A 47 18.24 -0.38 -9.01
CA ALA A 47 18.84 -1.10 -10.13
C ALA A 47 18.90 -0.25 -11.40
N GLN A 48 17.89 0.61 -11.65
CA GLN A 48 17.93 1.54 -12.78
C GLN A 48 18.88 2.69 -12.58
N GLU A 49 18.92 3.31 -11.40
CA GLU A 49 19.88 4.37 -11.09
C GLU A 49 21.33 3.87 -11.34
N VAL A 50 21.65 2.64 -10.94
CA VAL A 50 22.96 2.01 -11.20
C VAL A 50 23.18 1.72 -12.69
N LEU A 51 22.17 1.25 -13.41
CA LEU A 51 22.30 0.95 -14.84
C LEU A 51 22.46 2.23 -15.69
N ASP A 52 21.78 3.31 -15.34
CA ASP A 52 21.83 4.61 -16.02
C ASP A 52 23.18 5.32 -15.78
N GLU A 53 23.84 5.06 -14.64
CA GLU A 53 25.20 5.54 -14.38
C GLU A 53 26.27 4.77 -15.18
N HIS A 54 26.07 3.47 -15.41
CA HIS A 54 27.07 2.59 -16.04
C HIS A 54 26.94 2.48 -17.56
N VAL A 55 25.72 2.52 -18.06
CA VAL A 55 25.42 2.58 -19.48
C VAL A 55 24.92 4.00 -19.68
N ALA A 56 25.50 4.78 -20.58
CA ALA A 56 24.88 5.99 -21.12
C ALA A 56 23.63 5.60 -21.95
N SER A 57 22.78 4.79 -21.34
CA SER A 57 21.51 4.32 -21.83
C SER A 57 20.58 5.50 -21.66
N GLU A 58 19.87 5.83 -22.72
CA GLU A 58 18.65 6.63 -22.62
C GLU A 58 17.64 5.80 -21.82
N ALA A 59 17.79 5.80 -20.50
CA ALA A 59 16.80 5.27 -19.61
C ALA A 59 15.51 5.97 -19.97
N GLU A 60 14.52 5.20 -20.43
CA GLU A 60 13.20 5.70 -20.77
C GLU A 60 12.72 6.63 -19.64
N PRO A 61 12.73 7.97 -19.82
CA PRO A 61 12.46 8.91 -18.74
C PRO A 61 11.05 8.71 -18.20
N THR A 62 10.17 8.14 -19.04
CA THR A 62 8.83 7.69 -18.72
C THR A 62 8.79 6.58 -17.64
N LEU A 63 9.76 5.67 -17.63
CA LEU A 63 9.85 4.57 -16.67
C LEU A 63 10.30 5.09 -15.30
N SER A 64 11.35 5.93 -15.26
CA SER A 64 11.84 6.53 -14.01
C SER A 64 10.77 7.39 -13.33
N VAL A 65 10.03 8.19 -14.10
CA VAL A 65 8.88 8.97 -13.59
C VAL A 65 7.77 8.05 -13.06
N ARG A 66 7.46 6.94 -13.74
CA ARG A 66 6.46 5.97 -13.28
C ARG A 66 6.87 5.30 -11.97
N LEU A 67 8.13 4.88 -11.82
CA LEU A 67 8.61 4.31 -10.55
C LEU A 67 8.61 5.31 -9.42
N LEU A 68 8.93 6.57 -9.69
CA LEU A 68 8.85 7.63 -8.70
C LEU A 68 7.40 7.83 -8.23
N GLY A 69 6.45 7.94 -9.15
CA GLY A 69 5.03 8.07 -8.83
C GLY A 69 4.48 6.84 -8.10
N ALA A 70 4.86 5.64 -8.51
CA ALA A 70 4.50 4.39 -7.85
C ALA A 70 5.08 4.31 -6.43
N GLY A 71 6.33 4.75 -6.24
CA GLY A 71 6.97 4.86 -4.93
C GLY A 71 6.24 5.81 -4.00
N GLN A 72 5.88 7.01 -4.49
CA GLN A 72 5.11 8.00 -3.72
C GLN A 72 3.72 7.47 -3.30
N ALA A 73 3.02 6.74 -4.18
CA ALA A 73 1.75 6.12 -3.83
C ALA A 73 1.91 5.06 -2.73
N LEU A 74 2.98 4.26 -2.78
CA LEU A 74 3.27 3.24 -1.78
C LEU A 74 3.77 3.83 -0.44
N ASP A 75 4.44 4.98 -0.46
CA ASP A 75 4.78 5.72 0.76
C ASP A 75 3.51 6.28 1.42
N ARG A 76 2.59 6.89 0.66
CA ARG A 76 1.28 7.32 1.18
C ARG A 76 0.45 6.18 1.77
N HIS A 77 0.43 5.02 1.12
CA HIS A 77 -0.21 3.81 1.67
C HIS A 77 0.36 3.44 3.04
N ARG A 78 1.69 3.48 3.18
CA ARG A 78 2.36 3.15 4.45
C ARG A 78 1.99 4.16 5.53
N ASP A 79 2.10 5.45 5.24
CA ASP A 79 1.86 6.50 6.21
C ASP A 79 0.41 6.45 6.71
N ALA A 80 -0.55 6.23 5.80
CA ALA A 80 -1.95 6.05 6.16
C ALA A 80 -2.20 4.78 6.99
N ALA A 81 -1.57 3.65 6.64
CA ALA A 81 -1.69 2.41 7.42
C ALA A 81 -1.10 2.56 8.84
N GLU A 82 0.05 3.23 8.97
CA GLU A 82 0.69 3.52 10.26
C GLU A 82 -0.17 4.48 11.10
N ALA A 83 -0.74 5.53 10.48
CA ALA A 83 -1.66 6.46 11.14
C ALA A 83 -2.94 5.77 11.61
N ALA A 84 -3.54 4.90 10.80
CA ALA A 84 -4.71 4.11 11.17
C ALA A 84 -4.44 3.20 12.38
N ALA A 85 -3.27 2.54 12.41
CA ALA A 85 -2.86 1.69 13.53
C ALA A 85 -2.58 2.50 14.80
N ALA A 86 -1.99 3.69 14.67
CA ALA A 86 -1.77 4.62 15.78
C ALA A 86 -3.10 5.12 16.36
N ALA A 87 -4.06 5.50 15.51
CA ALA A 87 -5.40 5.93 15.93
C ALA A 87 -6.15 4.82 16.68
N ALA A 88 -6.11 3.58 16.17
CA ALA A 88 -6.72 2.42 16.83
C ALA A 88 -6.05 2.08 18.17
N THR A 89 -4.75 2.30 18.29
CA THR A 89 -4.02 2.11 19.56
C THR A 89 -4.36 3.20 20.56
N ALA A 90 -4.41 4.45 20.12
CA ALA A 90 -4.82 5.59 20.95
C ALA A 90 -6.25 5.42 21.47
N ALA A 91 -7.17 4.93 20.63
CA ALA A 91 -8.57 4.69 21.01
C ALA A 91 -8.75 3.60 22.09
N ARG A 92 -7.75 2.72 22.27
CA ARG A 92 -7.75 1.68 23.32
C ARG A 92 -7.12 2.15 24.64
N THR A 93 -6.63 3.39 24.70
CA THR A 93 -5.99 3.93 25.91
C THR A 93 -7.03 4.04 27.04
N PRO A 94 -6.73 3.54 28.25
CA PRO A 94 -7.63 3.69 29.39
C PRO A 94 -7.93 5.16 29.71
N ARG A 95 -9.16 5.45 30.16
CA ARG A 95 -9.60 6.77 30.65
C ARG A 95 -9.69 7.90 29.60
N ILE A 96 -9.77 7.59 28.32
CA ILE A 96 -10.09 8.60 27.30
C ILE A 96 -11.57 8.97 27.34
N ALA A 97 -11.88 10.23 27.03
CA ALA A 97 -13.27 10.69 26.94
C ALA A 97 -13.98 10.03 25.72
N PRO A 98 -15.28 9.74 25.80
CA PRO A 98 -16.03 9.14 24.69
C PRO A 98 -15.95 9.95 23.38
N ALA A 99 -15.95 11.28 23.47
CA ALA A 99 -15.81 12.16 22.31
C ALA A 99 -14.44 11.99 21.61
N THR A 100 -13.36 11.80 22.38
CA THR A 100 -12.02 11.56 21.86
C THR A 100 -11.94 10.19 21.19
N ALA A 101 -12.51 9.15 21.80
CA ALA A 101 -12.59 7.83 21.20
C ALA A 101 -13.32 7.85 19.85
N TYR A 102 -14.42 8.60 19.76
CA TYR A 102 -15.18 8.76 18.52
C TYR A 102 -14.37 9.48 17.42
N ALA A 103 -13.69 10.58 17.77
CA ALA A 103 -12.82 11.30 16.83
C ALA A 103 -11.68 10.40 16.30
N LEU A 104 -11.07 9.59 17.17
CA LEU A 104 -10.06 8.60 16.78
C LEU A 104 -10.64 7.50 15.87
N GLY A 105 -11.91 7.11 16.07
CA GLY A 105 -12.62 6.19 15.19
C GLY A 105 -12.83 6.76 13.79
N ILE A 106 -13.25 8.03 13.68
CA ILE A 106 -13.36 8.72 12.38
C ILE A 106 -12.01 8.81 11.69
N LEU A 107 -10.97 9.26 12.42
CA LEU A 107 -9.62 9.35 11.89
C LEU A 107 -9.12 7.98 11.40
N HIS A 108 -9.36 6.92 12.16
CA HIS A 108 -9.01 5.57 11.74
C HIS A 108 -9.70 5.21 10.41
N ALA A 109 -11.00 5.44 10.28
CA ALA A 109 -11.75 5.16 9.05
C ALA A 109 -11.25 5.98 7.85
N ASP A 110 -10.97 7.27 8.05
CA ASP A 110 -10.38 8.16 7.04
C ASP A 110 -9.04 7.62 6.53
N GLN A 111 -8.15 7.23 7.44
CA GLN A 111 -6.87 6.65 7.08
C GLN A 111 -6.99 5.28 6.38
N ARG A 112 -8.03 4.49 6.69
CA ARG A 112 -8.32 3.25 5.92
C ARG A 112 -8.75 3.57 4.49
N HIS A 113 -9.54 4.62 4.26
CA HIS A 113 -9.87 5.05 2.90
C HIS A 113 -8.64 5.56 2.13
N GLU A 114 -7.75 6.30 2.79
CA GLU A 114 -6.49 6.73 2.18
C GLU A 114 -5.58 5.55 1.78
N VAL A 115 -5.55 4.48 2.58
CA VAL A 115 -4.87 3.22 2.21
C VAL A 115 -5.42 2.66 0.90
N GLU A 116 -6.74 2.61 0.73
CA GLU A 116 -7.39 2.12 -0.49
C GLU A 116 -7.16 3.05 -1.68
N ALA A 117 -7.27 4.36 -1.49
CA ALA A 117 -6.97 5.37 -2.50
C ALA A 117 -5.52 5.27 -2.99
N ALA A 118 -4.57 5.03 -2.08
CA ALA A 118 -3.17 4.83 -2.42
C ALA A 118 -2.94 3.55 -3.24
N ARG A 119 -3.64 2.44 -2.92
CA ARG A 119 -3.61 1.20 -3.73
C ARG A 119 -4.15 1.44 -5.13
N TYR A 120 -5.27 2.16 -5.24
CA TYR A 120 -5.86 2.50 -6.52
C TYR A 120 -4.92 3.40 -7.35
N ALA A 121 -4.32 4.42 -6.74
CA ALA A 121 -3.34 5.28 -7.38
C ALA A 121 -2.11 4.51 -7.88
N PHE A 122 -1.58 3.59 -7.06
CA PHE A 122 -0.50 2.69 -7.49
C PHE A 122 -0.93 1.84 -8.70
N GLY A 123 -2.12 1.21 -8.64
CA GLY A 123 -2.66 0.43 -9.75
C GLY A 123 -2.75 1.22 -11.05
N ARG A 124 -3.20 2.48 -11.00
CA ARG A 124 -3.29 3.38 -12.15
C ARG A 124 -1.92 3.73 -12.75
N ILE A 125 -0.92 3.97 -11.92
CA ILE A 125 0.46 4.29 -12.36
C ILE A 125 1.13 3.04 -12.94
N TRP A 126 0.89 1.89 -12.31
CA TRP A 126 1.51 0.62 -12.67
C TRP A 126 0.93 0.02 -13.96
N GLN A 127 -0.40 0.02 -14.11
CA GLN A 127 -1.11 -0.52 -15.29
C GLN A 127 -0.96 0.32 -16.57
N ARG A 128 -0.23 1.44 -16.53
CA ARG A 128 0.08 2.24 -17.73
C ARG A 128 1.33 1.73 -18.45
N PRO A 129 1.30 0.52 -19.03
CA PRO A 129 1.89 0.31 -20.34
C PRO A 129 0.85 -0.37 -21.24
N ALA A 130 -0.22 0.35 -21.59
CA ALA A 130 -0.99 -0.01 -22.77
C ALA A 130 -0.28 0.62 -23.96
N LEU A 131 0.42 -0.23 -24.72
CA LEU A 131 0.95 0.06 -26.04
C LEU A 131 -0.14 0.76 -26.89
N PRO A 132 0.21 1.75 -27.74
CA PRO A 132 -0.73 2.27 -28.73
C PRO A 132 -1.19 1.10 -29.61
N SER A 133 -2.50 0.92 -29.76
CA SER A 133 -3.03 -0.01 -30.77
C SER A 133 -2.61 0.50 -32.14
N ALA A 134 -1.90 -0.36 -32.88
CA ALA A 134 -1.54 -0.16 -34.28
C ALA A 134 -2.77 -0.03 -35.19
#